data_AF-A0A930GY47-F1
#
_entry.id   AF-A0A930GY47-F1
#
_cell.length_a   1.000
_cell.length_b   1.000
_cell.length_c   1.000
_cell.angle_alpha   90.00
_cell.angle_beta   90.00
_cell.angle_gamma   90.00
#
_symmetry.space_group_name_H-M   'P 1'
#
loop_
_entity.id
_entity.type
_entity.pdbx_description
1 polymer ?
#
loop_
_entity_poly.entity_id
_entity_poly.type
_entity_poly.pdbx_seq_one_letter_code
_entity_poly.pdbx_strand_id
1 'polypeptide(L)'
;LVPFLYTMNYLAHVERRPLILPLYYEEKPWDGLYDYKNEYYFGTELLCAPITEKEDPVSGLGKVKAWLPEGRWVDFFTGEKLTGGRELELYRSLESIPVLAKEGTILPLDGREEGNAVDAPELMELHIFSGADGSFCLAEDEHEYADFRKEDWAFTRFSLRHESKGESVEEVLHISAVEGNENALLKERLFLLHLRGVSSLEGLSLTYGDSELPVEVGDYLEEEDALLLSLPAWDGKEGICLRYRYDREKREAQENKLLQDRAFTLLQNAQISYDEKTRIYACLEELGKKTRAEILGAVHSRCTSESLRGALVELLSASGV
;
A
#
# COMPACT_ATOMS: atom_id res chain seq x y z
N LEU A 1 -5.26 5.56 -11.33
CA LEU A 1 -3.96 4.93 -11.70
C LEU A 1 -3.24 5.57 -12.89
N VAL A 2 -3.85 6.51 -13.64
CA VAL A 2 -3.24 7.06 -14.87
C VAL A 2 -1.82 7.61 -14.66
N PRO A 3 -1.50 8.42 -13.63
CA PRO A 3 -0.14 8.97 -13.45
C PRO A 3 0.94 7.87 -13.30
N PHE A 4 0.66 6.87 -12.46
CA PHE A 4 1.53 5.69 -12.31
C PHE A 4 1.69 4.92 -13.63
N LEU A 5 0.59 4.59 -14.30
CA LEU A 5 0.63 3.82 -15.57
C LEU A 5 1.37 4.58 -16.67
N TYR A 6 1.20 5.90 -16.75
CA TYR A 6 1.88 6.73 -17.73
C TYR A 6 3.39 6.76 -17.48
N THR A 7 3.80 6.85 -16.22
CA THR A 7 5.21 6.72 -15.83
C THR A 7 5.76 5.33 -16.19
N MET A 8 5.00 4.25 -15.95
CA MET A 8 5.42 2.90 -16.34
C MET A 8 5.54 2.75 -17.86
N ASN A 9 4.69 3.41 -18.65
CA ASN A 9 4.80 3.44 -20.11
C ASN A 9 6.04 4.20 -20.58
N TYR A 10 6.39 5.31 -19.92
CA TYR A 10 7.65 6.01 -20.14
C TYR A 10 8.85 5.07 -19.90
N LEU A 11 8.87 4.33 -18.78
CA LEU A 11 9.93 3.35 -18.48
C LEU A 11 9.96 2.20 -19.50
N ALA A 12 8.80 1.74 -19.95
CA ALA A 12 8.72 0.71 -20.99
C ALA A 12 9.33 1.19 -22.32
N HIS A 13 9.11 2.46 -22.68
CA HIS A 13 9.69 3.05 -23.89
C HIS A 13 11.20 3.30 -23.75
N VAL A 14 11.62 3.97 -22.69
CA VAL A 14 12.99 4.48 -22.51
C VAL A 14 13.94 3.41 -21.98
N GLU A 15 13.51 2.65 -20.98
CA GLU A 15 14.33 1.67 -20.27
C GLU A 15 14.07 0.23 -20.71
N ARG A 16 13.06 0.02 -21.58
CA ARG A 16 12.62 -1.32 -22.03
C ARG A 16 12.18 -2.20 -20.85
N ARG A 17 11.61 -1.59 -19.82
CA ARG A 17 11.04 -2.28 -18.66
C ARG A 17 9.53 -2.41 -18.83
N PRO A 18 9.00 -3.60 -19.15
CA PRO A 18 7.56 -3.80 -19.29
C PRO A 18 6.81 -3.46 -18.00
N LEU A 19 5.54 -3.06 -18.15
CA LEU A 19 4.64 -2.82 -17.01
C LEU A 19 4.42 -4.09 -16.17
N ILE A 20 4.33 -5.26 -16.79
CA ILE A 20 4.11 -6.53 -16.08
C ILE A 20 5.40 -7.35 -16.14
N LEU A 21 5.94 -7.67 -14.97
CA LEU A 21 7.16 -8.44 -14.83
C LEU A 21 6.92 -9.67 -13.93
N PRO A 22 7.32 -10.87 -14.36
CA PRO A 22 7.26 -12.04 -13.49
C PRO A 22 8.36 -11.94 -12.42
N LEU A 23 8.17 -12.61 -11.28
CA LEU A 23 9.10 -12.53 -10.14
C LEU A 23 10.56 -12.82 -10.51
N TYR A 24 10.80 -13.81 -11.36
CA TYR A 24 12.14 -14.23 -11.74
C TYR A 24 12.94 -13.21 -12.57
N TYR A 25 12.35 -12.07 -12.94
CA TYR A 25 13.08 -10.93 -13.54
C TYR A 25 13.77 -10.07 -12.48
N GLU A 26 13.18 -9.90 -11.31
CA GLU A 26 13.65 -9.00 -10.25
C GLU A 26 14.31 -9.77 -9.10
N GLU A 27 13.79 -10.95 -8.79
CA GLU A 27 14.23 -11.75 -7.66
C GLU A 27 15.53 -12.52 -7.94
N LYS A 28 16.29 -12.78 -6.87
CA LYS A 28 17.48 -13.63 -6.95
C LYS A 28 17.08 -15.02 -7.47
N PRO A 29 17.70 -15.53 -8.54
CA PRO A 29 17.28 -16.78 -9.15
C PRO A 29 17.36 -17.97 -8.18
N TRP A 30 16.25 -18.68 -8.02
CA TRP A 30 16.18 -20.02 -7.43
C TRP A 30 15.05 -20.81 -8.08
N ASP A 31 15.15 -22.15 -8.05
CA ASP A 31 14.33 -23.01 -8.91
C ASP A 31 12.81 -22.87 -8.70
N GLY A 32 12.35 -22.56 -7.48
CA GLY A 32 10.91 -22.44 -7.20
C GLY A 32 10.27 -21.12 -7.62
N LEU A 33 11.03 -20.09 -8.04
CA LEU A 33 10.41 -18.86 -8.58
C LEU A 33 9.51 -19.13 -9.80
N TYR A 34 9.83 -20.17 -10.57
CA TYR A 34 9.05 -20.55 -11.76
C TYR A 34 7.71 -21.21 -11.43
N ASP A 35 7.48 -21.57 -10.16
CA ASP A 35 6.22 -22.17 -9.70
C ASP A 35 5.13 -21.10 -9.46
N TYR A 36 5.51 -19.83 -9.21
CA TYR A 36 4.59 -18.71 -8.96
C TYR A 36 4.15 -18.03 -10.28
N LYS A 37 3.42 -18.77 -11.11
CA LYS A 37 3.04 -18.35 -12.48
C LYS A 37 1.95 -17.28 -12.54
N ASN A 38 1.12 -17.20 -11.50
CA ASN A 38 0.01 -16.25 -11.40
C ASN A 38 0.37 -15.06 -10.50
N GLU A 39 1.67 -14.81 -10.30
CA GLU A 39 2.18 -13.72 -9.48
C GLU A 39 3.09 -12.85 -10.33
N TYR A 40 2.94 -11.54 -10.24
CA TYR A 40 3.71 -10.60 -11.04
C TYR A 40 3.87 -9.24 -10.37
N TYR A 41 5.00 -8.61 -10.64
CA TYR A 41 5.19 -7.19 -10.41
C TYR A 41 4.36 -6.38 -11.42
N PHE A 42 3.60 -5.43 -10.91
CA PHE A 42 2.85 -4.45 -11.67
C PHE A 42 3.49 -3.08 -11.53
N GLY A 43 4.26 -2.71 -12.55
CA GLY A 43 5.16 -1.58 -12.54
C GLY A 43 6.29 -1.74 -11.53
N THR A 44 6.75 -0.63 -10.96
CA THR A 44 7.83 -0.62 -9.97
C THR A 44 7.37 -0.81 -8.54
N GLU A 45 6.08 -0.60 -8.26
CA GLU A 45 5.57 -0.41 -6.89
C GLU A 45 4.71 -1.55 -6.34
N LEU A 46 4.07 -2.35 -7.20
CA LEU A 46 3.03 -3.29 -6.79
C LEU A 46 3.39 -4.74 -7.13
N LEU A 47 2.97 -5.66 -6.27
CA LEU A 47 3.00 -7.10 -6.47
C LEU A 47 1.56 -7.62 -6.48
N CYS A 48 1.15 -8.26 -7.57
CA CYS A 48 -0.21 -8.75 -7.75
C CYS A 48 -0.22 -10.27 -7.79
N ALA A 49 -1.17 -10.89 -7.08
CA ALA A 49 -1.39 -12.33 -7.10
C ALA A 49 -2.87 -12.65 -7.35
N PRO A 50 -3.38 -12.60 -8.59
CA PRO A 50 -4.79 -12.89 -8.86
C PRO A 50 -5.23 -14.29 -8.41
N ILE A 51 -6.42 -14.37 -7.84
CA ILE A 51 -7.04 -15.64 -7.44
C ILE A 51 -7.78 -16.24 -8.64
N THR A 52 -7.37 -17.44 -9.04
CA THR A 52 -7.98 -18.19 -10.15
C THR A 52 -8.67 -19.48 -9.71
N GLU A 53 -8.73 -19.73 -8.40
CA GLU A 53 -9.45 -20.86 -7.81
C GLU A 53 -10.88 -20.44 -7.41
N LYS A 54 -11.79 -21.41 -7.32
CA LYS A 54 -13.15 -21.14 -6.84
C LYS A 54 -13.11 -20.80 -5.35
N GLU A 55 -14.01 -19.91 -4.92
CA GLU A 55 -14.21 -19.64 -3.50
C GLU A 55 -14.61 -20.90 -2.74
N ASP A 56 -14.16 -21.01 -1.50
CA ASP A 56 -14.61 -22.03 -0.57
C ASP A 56 -16.00 -21.65 -0.03
N PRO A 57 -17.01 -22.53 -0.12
CA PRO A 57 -18.38 -22.20 0.29
C PRO A 57 -18.54 -22.03 1.81
N VAL A 58 -17.56 -22.45 2.62
CA VAL A 58 -17.61 -22.30 4.07
C VAL A 58 -17.05 -20.94 4.48
N SER A 59 -15.89 -20.52 3.96
CA SER A 59 -15.30 -19.22 4.28
C SER A 59 -15.87 -18.06 3.43
N GLY A 60 -16.34 -18.36 2.21
CA GLY A 60 -16.70 -17.34 1.22
C GLY A 60 -15.48 -16.67 0.59
N LEU A 61 -14.31 -17.32 0.63
CA LEU A 61 -13.04 -16.76 0.18
C LEU A 61 -12.40 -17.64 -0.88
N GLY A 62 -11.83 -17.01 -1.90
CA GLY A 62 -10.84 -17.63 -2.77
C GLY A 62 -9.44 -17.50 -2.16
N LYS A 63 -8.51 -18.31 -2.64
CA LYS A 63 -7.11 -18.24 -2.19
C LYS A 63 -6.13 -18.34 -3.35
N VAL A 64 -4.94 -17.80 -3.13
CA VAL A 64 -3.79 -17.93 -4.03
C VAL A 64 -2.54 -18.18 -3.21
N LYS A 65 -1.66 -19.01 -3.76
CA LYS A 65 -0.34 -19.27 -3.21
C LYS A 65 0.66 -18.29 -3.85
N ALA A 66 1.35 -17.50 -3.03
CA ALA A 66 2.23 -16.41 -3.47
C ALA A 66 3.59 -16.47 -2.75
N TRP A 67 4.67 -16.11 -3.45
CA TRP A 67 5.97 -15.87 -2.85
C TRP A 67 6.15 -14.39 -2.59
N LEU A 68 6.05 -14.00 -1.33
CA LEU A 68 6.25 -12.61 -0.95
C LEU A 68 7.75 -12.35 -0.78
N PRO A 69 8.39 -11.48 -1.59
CA PRO A 69 9.82 -11.19 -1.50
C PRO A 69 10.22 -10.55 -0.17
N GLU A 70 11.51 -10.59 0.17
CA GLU A 70 12.01 -10.02 1.42
C GLU A 70 11.59 -8.55 1.61
N GLY A 71 11.02 -8.26 2.78
CA GLY A 71 10.54 -6.94 3.16
C GLY A 71 9.21 -6.97 3.89
N ARG A 72 8.70 -5.78 4.21
CA ARG A 72 7.34 -5.58 4.69
C ARG A 72 6.49 -5.06 3.54
N TRP A 73 5.32 -5.64 3.41
CA TRP A 73 4.36 -5.39 2.36
C TRP A 73 3.05 -5.00 2.98
N VAL A 74 2.26 -4.22 2.27
CA VAL A 74 0.97 -3.70 2.70
C VAL A 74 -0.04 -4.05 1.62
N ASP A 75 -1.11 -4.73 1.97
CA ASP A 75 -2.22 -4.93 1.03
C ASP A 75 -2.83 -3.57 0.67
N PHE A 76 -2.96 -3.30 -0.61
CA PHE A 76 -3.41 -2.01 -1.12
C PHE A 76 -4.87 -1.72 -0.71
N PHE A 77 -5.73 -2.74 -0.72
CA PHE A 77 -7.15 -2.57 -0.44
C PHE A 77 -7.42 -2.56 1.06
N THR A 78 -6.75 -3.43 1.81
CA THR A 78 -7.02 -3.57 3.24
C THR A 78 -6.01 -2.82 4.12
N GLY A 79 -4.83 -2.45 3.65
CA GLY A 79 -3.78 -1.91 4.52
C GLY A 79 -3.13 -2.94 5.46
N GLU A 80 -3.45 -4.23 5.32
CA GLU A 80 -2.85 -5.31 6.12
C GLU A 80 -1.34 -5.45 5.84
N LYS A 81 -0.52 -5.59 6.88
CA LYS A 81 0.93 -5.67 6.74
C LYS A 81 1.43 -7.10 6.75
N LEU A 82 2.04 -7.54 5.66
CA LEU A 82 2.61 -8.86 5.51
C LEU A 82 4.14 -8.82 5.56
N THR A 83 4.75 -9.77 6.25
CA THR A 83 6.21 -9.98 6.17
C THR A 83 6.53 -11.04 5.13
N GLY A 84 7.35 -10.62 4.17
CA GLY A 84 7.85 -11.46 3.10
C GLY A 84 9.14 -12.20 3.45
N GLY A 85 9.86 -12.64 2.42
CA GLY A 85 10.91 -13.65 2.51
C GLY A 85 10.35 -15.06 2.69
N ARG A 86 9.07 -15.26 2.37
CA ARG A 86 8.36 -16.52 2.58
C ARG A 86 7.18 -16.67 1.63
N GLU A 87 6.78 -17.92 1.48
CA GLU A 87 5.55 -18.29 0.81
C GLU A 87 4.33 -18.09 1.74
N LEU A 88 3.24 -17.60 1.16
CA LEU A 88 1.97 -17.35 1.84
C LEU A 88 0.79 -17.88 1.01
N GLU A 89 -0.28 -18.25 1.70
CA GLU A 89 -1.61 -18.34 1.10
C GLU A 89 -2.36 -17.05 1.42
N LEU A 90 -2.80 -16.33 0.38
CA LEU A 90 -3.53 -15.07 0.49
C LEU A 90 -5.00 -15.29 0.15
N TYR A 91 -5.90 -14.78 0.99
CA TYR A 91 -7.34 -15.04 0.93
C TYR A 91 -8.14 -13.77 0.69
N ARG A 92 -8.99 -13.75 -0.34
CA ARG A 92 -9.87 -12.60 -0.62
C ARG A 92 -11.28 -13.06 -0.95
N SER A 93 -12.24 -12.16 -0.74
CA SER A 93 -13.61 -12.33 -1.24
C SER A 93 -13.64 -12.16 -2.75
N LEU A 94 -14.80 -12.42 -3.37
CA LEU A 94 -15.01 -12.23 -4.80
C LEU A 94 -14.76 -10.78 -5.29
N GLU A 95 -14.79 -9.80 -4.38
CA GLU A 95 -14.71 -8.38 -4.71
C GLU A 95 -13.27 -7.85 -4.86
N SER A 96 -12.26 -8.65 -4.51
CA SER A 96 -10.86 -8.20 -4.53
C SER A 96 -9.87 -9.31 -4.87
N ILE A 97 -8.63 -8.90 -5.11
CA ILE A 97 -7.47 -9.77 -5.27
C ILE A 97 -6.32 -9.22 -4.42
N PRO A 98 -5.34 -10.04 -4.02
CA PRO A 98 -4.14 -9.55 -3.38
C PRO A 98 -3.34 -8.63 -4.31
N VAL A 99 -3.18 -7.39 -3.88
CA VAL A 99 -2.31 -6.37 -4.49
C VAL A 99 -1.52 -5.76 -3.36
N LEU A 100 -0.20 -5.92 -3.38
CA LEU A 100 0.68 -5.60 -2.27
C LEU A 100 1.66 -4.51 -2.70
N ALA A 101 1.77 -3.45 -1.90
CA ALA A 101 2.80 -2.42 -2.03
C ALA A 101 3.88 -2.67 -0.97
N LYS A 102 5.15 -2.40 -1.29
CA LYS A 102 6.21 -2.50 -0.28
C LYS A 102 6.15 -1.27 0.64
N GLU A 103 6.52 -1.40 1.91
CA GLU A 103 6.78 -0.20 2.71
C GLU A 103 7.88 0.64 2.04
N GLY A 104 7.71 1.95 2.07
CA GLY A 104 8.49 2.94 1.30
C GLY A 104 7.87 3.29 -0.06
N THR A 105 6.92 2.52 -0.57
CA THR A 105 6.24 2.84 -1.83
C THR A 105 5.54 4.20 -1.76
N ILE A 106 5.70 4.98 -2.81
CA ILE A 106 4.97 6.23 -3.06
C ILE A 106 4.25 6.05 -4.39
N LEU A 107 2.92 5.89 -4.35
CA LEU A 107 2.12 5.56 -5.51
C LEU A 107 1.23 6.75 -5.91
N PRO A 108 1.51 7.42 -7.05
CA PRO A 108 0.69 8.51 -7.54
C PRO A 108 -0.51 8.02 -8.35
N LEU A 109 -1.69 8.38 -7.87
CA LEU A 109 -2.98 8.10 -8.49
C LEU A 109 -3.64 9.41 -8.94
N ASP A 110 -4.66 9.24 -9.76
CA ASP A 110 -5.53 10.33 -10.19
C ASP A 110 -6.64 10.42 -9.15
N GLY A 111 -6.78 11.58 -8.49
CA GLY A 111 -7.75 11.81 -7.42
C GLY A 111 -9.12 12.28 -7.90
N ARG A 112 -9.41 12.21 -9.21
CA ARG A 112 -10.76 12.49 -9.73
C ARG A 112 -11.74 11.42 -9.25
N GLU A 113 -12.86 11.84 -8.68
CA GLU A 113 -13.92 10.94 -8.18
C GLU A 113 -14.65 10.20 -9.32
N GLU A 114 -14.79 10.84 -10.49
CA GLU A 114 -15.55 10.29 -11.62
C GLU A 114 -14.86 10.59 -12.96
N GLY A 115 -15.17 9.75 -13.96
CA GLY A 115 -14.71 9.91 -15.33
C GLY A 115 -13.59 8.95 -15.74
N ASN A 116 -13.10 9.12 -16.96
CA ASN A 116 -12.07 8.29 -17.57
C ASN A 116 -11.06 9.14 -18.38
N ALA A 117 -10.85 10.37 -17.93
CA ALA A 117 -9.97 11.31 -18.59
C ALA A 117 -8.50 10.90 -18.41
N VAL A 118 -7.65 11.31 -19.35
CA VAL A 118 -6.22 10.95 -19.38
C VAL A 118 -5.30 12.17 -19.30
N ASP A 119 -5.87 13.37 -19.17
CA ASP A 119 -5.14 14.60 -18.90
C ASP A 119 -4.55 14.59 -17.49
N ALA A 120 -3.52 15.42 -17.29
CA ALA A 120 -2.85 15.57 -16.01
C ALA A 120 -3.87 15.92 -14.89
N PRO A 121 -3.86 15.22 -13.75
CA PRO A 121 -4.87 15.40 -12.72
C PRO A 121 -4.64 16.69 -11.93
N GLU A 122 -5.70 17.48 -11.75
CA GLU A 122 -5.70 18.67 -10.87
C GLU A 122 -5.48 18.27 -9.41
N LEU A 123 -6.12 17.17 -8.98
CA LEU A 123 -5.91 16.52 -7.69
C LEU A 123 -5.15 15.21 -7.88
N MET A 124 -3.95 15.14 -7.32
CA MET A 124 -3.15 13.93 -7.29
C MET A 124 -3.25 13.26 -5.92
N GLU A 125 -3.71 12.02 -5.90
CA GLU A 125 -3.63 11.18 -4.71
C GLU A 125 -2.23 10.56 -4.63
N LEU A 126 -1.55 10.75 -3.50
CA LEU A 126 -0.28 10.08 -3.23
C LEU A 126 -0.47 9.09 -2.08
N HIS A 127 -0.47 7.81 -2.40
CA HIS A 127 -0.48 6.75 -1.38
C HIS A 127 0.95 6.51 -0.90
N ILE A 128 1.19 6.75 0.39
CA ILE A 128 2.50 6.66 1.02
C ILE A 128 2.48 5.48 2.00
N PHE A 129 3.21 4.43 1.67
CA PHE A 129 3.27 3.21 2.46
C PHE A 129 4.34 3.32 3.56
N SER A 130 3.96 3.90 4.70
CA SER A 130 4.85 4.26 5.81
C SER A 130 5.58 3.05 6.42
N GLY A 131 6.87 3.22 6.76
CA GLY A 131 7.65 2.18 7.44
C GLY A 131 9.04 1.91 6.85
N ALA A 132 9.40 2.50 5.72
CA ALA A 132 10.74 2.40 5.14
C ALA A 132 11.07 3.63 4.28
N ASP A 133 12.35 3.81 3.96
CA ASP A 133 12.77 4.76 2.93
C ASP A 133 12.22 4.34 1.57
N GLY A 134 11.92 5.31 0.72
CA GLY A 134 11.52 5.03 -0.65
C GLY A 134 11.51 6.25 -1.55
N SER A 135 11.32 6.03 -2.84
CA SER A 135 11.30 7.10 -3.83
C SER A 135 10.56 6.69 -5.08
N PHE A 136 9.87 7.65 -5.69
CA PHE A 136 9.22 7.48 -6.98
C PHE A 136 9.51 8.71 -7.85
N CYS A 137 9.68 8.51 -9.15
CA CYS A 137 9.92 9.60 -10.11
C CYS A 137 8.77 9.62 -11.11
N LEU A 138 7.84 10.54 -10.91
CA LEU A 138 6.70 10.75 -11.81
C LEU A 138 7.20 11.38 -13.10
N ALA A 139 6.77 10.84 -14.24
CA ALA A 139 7.08 11.36 -15.57
C ALA A 139 5.79 11.88 -16.23
N GLU A 140 5.84 13.11 -16.74
CA GLU A 140 4.69 13.80 -17.34
C GLU A 140 5.13 14.53 -18.62
N ASP A 141 4.20 14.74 -19.55
CA ASP A 141 4.39 15.52 -20.77
C ASP A 141 3.07 16.23 -21.17
N GLU A 142 3.11 17.11 -22.17
CA GLU A 142 1.93 17.94 -22.52
C GLU A 142 1.00 17.28 -23.54
N HIS A 143 1.52 16.43 -24.42
CA HIS A 143 0.88 16.14 -25.71
C HIS A 143 1.17 14.74 -26.26
N GLU A 144 0.33 14.29 -27.21
CA GLU A 144 0.69 13.22 -28.13
C GLU A 144 1.77 13.71 -29.10
N TYR A 145 3.02 13.32 -28.87
CA TYR A 145 4.13 13.58 -29.78
C TYR A 145 4.25 12.47 -30.83
N ALA A 146 4.58 12.83 -32.07
CA ALA A 146 4.83 11.86 -33.14
C ALA A 146 6.11 11.05 -32.90
N ASP A 147 7.11 11.66 -32.25
CA ASP A 147 8.40 11.08 -31.92
C ASP A 147 8.72 11.38 -30.45
N PHE A 148 9.37 10.43 -29.78
CA PHE A 148 9.87 10.66 -28.42
C PHE A 148 11.05 11.64 -28.43
N ARG A 149 10.97 12.67 -27.59
CA ARG A 149 12.09 13.58 -27.29
C ARG A 149 12.16 13.79 -25.79
N LYS A 150 13.36 13.70 -25.22
CA LYS A 150 13.54 13.81 -23.77
C LYS A 150 13.19 15.21 -23.25
N GLU A 151 13.38 16.22 -24.08
CA GLU A 151 13.15 17.63 -23.75
C GLU A 151 11.66 17.97 -23.56
N ASP A 152 10.75 17.11 -24.00
CA ASP A 152 9.30 17.32 -23.89
C ASP A 152 8.75 16.87 -22.52
N TRP A 153 9.55 16.18 -21.70
CA TRP A 153 9.12 15.57 -20.45
C TRP A 153 9.48 16.40 -19.21
N ALA A 154 8.58 16.38 -18.23
CA ALA A 154 8.79 16.82 -16.86
C ALA A 154 8.94 15.62 -15.92
N PHE A 155 9.76 15.80 -14.88
CA PHE A 155 9.99 14.81 -13.85
C PHE A 155 9.79 15.42 -12.47
N THR A 156 8.93 14.78 -11.67
CA THR A 156 8.73 15.13 -10.26
C THR A 156 9.20 13.96 -9.39
N ARG A 157 10.24 14.19 -8.59
CA ARG A 157 10.77 13.18 -7.67
C ARG A 157 10.11 13.30 -6.30
N PHE A 158 9.47 12.22 -5.88
CA PHE A 158 9.03 11.99 -4.51
C PHE A 158 10.07 11.14 -3.78
N SER A 159 10.39 11.49 -2.54
CA SER A 159 11.23 10.67 -1.67
C SER A 159 10.71 10.69 -0.24
N LEU A 160 10.65 9.51 0.37
CA LEU A 160 10.32 9.31 1.77
C LEU A 160 11.59 8.89 2.50
N ARG A 161 11.90 9.59 3.59
CA ARG A 161 12.89 9.15 4.56
C ARG A 161 12.18 8.71 5.83
N HIS A 162 12.55 7.55 6.35
CA HIS A 162 12.00 6.93 7.55
C HIS A 162 13.10 6.76 8.60
N GLU A 163 12.85 7.26 9.81
CA GLU A 163 13.76 7.13 10.94
C GLU A 163 13.00 6.70 12.20
N SER A 164 13.40 5.59 12.81
CA SER A 164 12.82 5.10 14.06
C SER A 164 13.79 5.30 15.21
N LYS A 165 13.30 5.86 16.32
CA LYS A 165 14.06 6.06 17.56
C LYS A 165 13.21 5.76 18.79
N GLY A 166 13.36 4.55 19.32
CA GLY A 166 12.48 4.04 20.37
C GLY A 166 11.06 3.90 19.82
N GLU A 167 10.08 4.42 20.55
CA GLU A 167 8.66 4.39 20.12
C GLU A 167 8.31 5.49 19.12
N SER A 168 9.15 6.50 18.95
CA SER A 168 8.89 7.57 17.98
C SER A 168 9.44 7.18 16.61
N VAL A 169 8.59 7.29 15.59
CA VAL A 169 8.98 7.25 14.18
C VAL A 169 8.86 8.65 13.60
N GLU A 170 9.88 9.11 12.89
CA GLU A 170 9.86 10.31 12.06
C GLU A 170 9.89 9.92 10.60
N GLU A 171 9.00 10.53 9.82
CA GLU A 171 9.00 10.43 8.37
C GLU A 171 9.04 11.81 7.75
N VAL A 172 9.82 11.91 6.67
CA VAL A 172 10.01 13.14 5.90
C VAL A 172 9.74 12.82 4.44
N LEU A 173 8.63 13.32 3.92
CA LEU A 173 8.29 13.28 2.50
C LEU A 173 8.82 14.55 1.84
N HIS A 174 9.59 14.38 0.76
CA HIS A 174 10.01 15.46 -0.10
C HIS A 174 9.40 15.28 -1.49
N ILE A 175 8.68 16.30 -1.95
CA ILE A 175 8.23 16.46 -3.34
C ILE A 175 9.16 17.48 -3.96
N SER A 176 10.04 17.04 -4.85
CA SER A 176 11.07 17.91 -5.43
C SER A 176 10.45 18.91 -6.40
N ALA A 177 11.11 20.06 -6.59
CA ALA A 177 10.81 20.92 -7.73
C ALA A 177 10.87 20.12 -9.04
N VAL A 178 10.08 20.54 -10.01
CA VAL A 178 10.02 19.90 -11.31
C VAL A 178 11.35 20.07 -12.02
N GLU A 179 11.81 19.00 -12.65
CA GLU A 179 12.91 19.04 -13.60
C GLU A 179 12.41 18.77 -15.02
N GLY A 180 12.96 19.47 -16.02
CA GLY A 180 12.61 19.25 -17.44
C GLY A 180 11.62 20.28 -17.98
N ASN A 181 10.64 19.83 -18.77
CA ASN A 181 9.68 20.71 -19.43
C ASN A 181 8.58 21.18 -18.45
N GLU A 182 8.80 22.32 -17.78
CA GLU A 182 7.83 22.89 -16.82
C GLU A 182 6.43 23.14 -17.42
N ASN A 183 6.31 23.30 -18.74
CA ASN A 183 5.03 23.51 -19.40
C ASN A 183 4.15 22.24 -19.38
N ALA A 184 4.73 21.06 -19.10
CA ALA A 184 4.02 19.79 -18.90
C ALA A 184 3.21 19.72 -17.59
N LEU A 185 3.38 20.69 -16.70
CA LEU A 185 2.59 20.75 -15.48
C LEU A 185 1.38 21.67 -15.59
N LEU A 186 0.39 21.31 -14.79
CA LEU A 186 -0.66 22.24 -14.41
C LEU A 186 -0.04 23.41 -13.65
N LYS A 187 -0.61 24.61 -13.83
CA LYS A 187 -0.16 25.81 -13.12
C LYS A 187 -0.22 25.65 -11.60
N GLU A 188 -1.21 24.90 -11.13
CA GLU A 188 -1.41 24.54 -9.74
C GLU A 188 -1.90 23.09 -9.70
N ARG A 189 -1.28 22.29 -8.84
CA ARG A 189 -1.68 20.91 -8.53
C ARG A 189 -1.98 20.80 -7.05
N LEU A 190 -3.07 20.11 -6.73
CA LEU A 190 -3.42 19.73 -5.37
C LEU A 190 -2.90 18.31 -5.09
N PHE A 191 -2.49 18.07 -3.85
CA PHE A 191 -2.14 16.74 -3.38
C PHE A 191 -3.03 16.34 -2.21
N LEU A 192 -3.62 15.14 -2.33
CA LEU A 192 -4.24 14.42 -1.22
C LEU A 192 -3.33 13.25 -0.87
N LEU A 193 -2.72 13.29 0.31
CA LEU A 193 -1.84 12.22 0.76
C LEU A 193 -2.64 11.18 1.55
N HIS A 194 -2.48 9.91 1.19
CA HIS A 194 -2.95 8.78 1.97
C HIS A 194 -1.76 8.21 2.73
N LEU A 195 -1.59 8.62 3.99
CA LEU A 195 -0.53 8.08 4.86
C LEU A 195 -0.93 6.69 5.34
N ARG A 196 -0.56 5.65 4.58
CA ARG A 196 -0.89 4.26 4.89
C ARG A 196 -0.13 3.79 6.12
N GLY A 197 -0.82 3.13 7.04
CA GLY A 197 -0.29 2.65 8.31
C GLY A 197 -0.13 3.72 9.38
N VAL A 198 -0.69 4.92 9.19
CA VAL A 198 -0.58 6.04 10.14
C VAL A 198 -1.97 6.50 10.53
N SER A 199 -2.27 6.53 11.83
CA SER A 199 -3.59 6.90 12.37
C SER A 199 -3.59 8.21 13.18
N SER A 200 -2.42 8.68 13.58
CA SER A 200 -2.25 9.94 14.30
C SER A 200 -0.85 10.50 14.08
N LEU A 201 -0.74 11.82 14.18
CA LEU A 201 0.48 12.56 13.89
C LEU A 201 0.88 13.48 15.03
N GLU A 202 2.18 13.68 15.17
CA GLU A 202 2.80 14.65 16.07
C GLU A 202 3.88 15.44 15.33
N GLY A 203 4.01 16.73 15.61
CA GLY A 203 5.04 17.58 14.99
C GLY A 203 4.92 17.69 13.47
N LEU A 204 3.69 17.71 12.95
CA LEU A 204 3.40 17.93 11.54
C LEU A 204 3.87 19.33 11.11
N SER A 205 4.71 19.39 10.09
CA SER A 205 5.11 20.65 9.45
C SER A 205 5.28 20.47 7.94
N LEU A 206 5.01 21.52 7.18
CA LEU A 206 5.15 21.58 5.74
C LEU A 206 5.91 22.84 5.36
N THR A 207 6.91 22.68 4.50
CA THR A 207 7.67 23.81 3.93
C THR A 207 7.60 23.77 2.42
N TYR A 208 7.54 24.94 1.79
CA TYR A 208 7.68 25.17 0.35
C TYR A 208 8.85 26.15 0.17
N GLY A 209 9.97 25.65 -0.36
CA GLY A 209 11.26 26.34 -0.23
C GLY A 209 11.57 26.65 1.23
N ASP A 210 11.77 27.93 1.55
CA ASP A 210 12.06 28.40 2.92
C ASP A 210 10.80 28.80 3.73
N SER A 211 9.60 28.70 3.14
CA SER A 211 8.36 29.16 3.77
C SER A 211 7.56 28.02 4.39
N GLU A 212 7.08 28.18 5.62
CA GLU A 212 6.17 27.23 6.26
C GLU A 212 4.72 27.45 5.78
N LEU A 213 4.03 26.35 5.48
CA LEU A 213 2.67 26.34 4.96
C LEU A 213 1.73 25.51 5.84
N PRO A 214 0.43 25.82 5.86
CA PRO A 214 -0.55 25.00 6.59
C PRO A 214 -0.76 23.65 5.89
N VAL A 215 -1.07 22.62 6.68
CA VAL A 215 -1.53 21.30 6.22
C VAL A 215 -2.88 21.02 6.86
N GLU A 216 -3.84 20.57 6.07
CA GLU A 216 -5.13 20.12 6.58
C GLU A 216 -5.07 18.62 6.84
N VAL A 217 -5.34 18.21 8.08
CA VAL A 217 -5.47 16.80 8.46
C VAL A 217 -6.94 16.43 8.33
N GLY A 218 -7.23 15.50 7.42
CA GLY A 218 -8.55 14.99 7.14
C GLY A 218 -8.89 13.73 7.93
N ASP A 219 -9.79 12.94 7.36
CA ASP A 219 -10.30 11.72 7.98
C ASP A 219 -9.27 10.58 8.00
N TYR A 220 -9.49 9.64 8.92
CA TYR A 220 -8.81 8.35 8.94
C TYR A 220 -9.72 7.28 8.33
N LEU A 221 -9.25 6.65 7.25
CA LEU A 221 -9.94 5.59 6.53
C LEU A 221 -9.57 4.22 7.17
N GLU A 222 -10.46 3.67 7.99
CA GLU A 222 -10.20 2.39 8.71
C GLU A 222 -10.04 1.19 7.77
N GLU A 223 -10.75 1.16 6.64
CA GLU A 223 -10.69 0.07 5.65
C GLU A 223 -9.31 -0.02 4.99
N GLU A 224 -8.69 1.13 4.74
CA GLU A 224 -7.38 1.26 4.10
C GLU A 224 -6.21 1.34 5.09
N ASP A 225 -6.50 1.54 6.39
CA ASP A 225 -5.51 1.97 7.38
C ASP A 225 -4.74 3.22 6.90
N ALA A 226 -5.46 4.32 6.63
CA ALA A 226 -4.86 5.52 6.03
C ALA A 226 -5.34 6.82 6.66
N LEU A 227 -4.43 7.72 7.03
CA LEU A 227 -4.77 9.09 7.40
C LEU A 227 -4.63 10.03 6.19
N LEU A 228 -5.66 10.84 5.94
CA LEU A 228 -5.70 11.78 4.82
C LEU A 228 -5.10 13.14 5.20
N LEU A 229 -4.23 13.67 4.34
CA LEU A 229 -3.70 15.04 4.46
C LEU A 229 -3.87 15.79 3.14
N SER A 230 -4.45 16.98 3.19
CA SER A 230 -4.54 17.87 2.04
C SER A 230 -3.41 18.91 2.10
N LEU A 231 -2.60 18.95 1.04
CA LEU A 231 -1.56 19.97 0.89
C LEU A 231 -2.12 21.20 0.15
N PRO A 232 -1.56 22.40 0.39
CA PRO A 232 -1.83 23.57 -0.44
C PRO A 232 -1.47 23.35 -1.91
N ALA A 233 -2.05 24.17 -2.79
CA ALA A 233 -1.72 24.18 -4.21
C ALA A 233 -0.20 24.35 -4.44
N TRP A 234 0.34 23.50 -5.32
CA TRP A 234 1.75 23.46 -5.68
C TRP A 234 1.93 23.80 -7.15
N ASP A 235 2.90 24.66 -7.46
CA ASP A 235 3.13 25.20 -8.81
C ASP A 235 4.35 24.59 -9.53
N GLY A 236 4.98 23.57 -8.94
CA GLY A 236 6.14 22.90 -9.54
C GLY A 236 7.51 23.57 -9.32
N LYS A 237 7.57 24.82 -8.87
CA LYS A 237 8.82 25.61 -8.94
C LYS A 237 9.80 25.33 -7.82
N GLU A 238 9.30 25.15 -6.61
CA GLU A 238 10.11 24.82 -5.43
C GLU A 238 9.66 23.49 -4.84
N GLY A 239 10.58 22.84 -4.14
CA GLY A 239 10.28 21.60 -3.43
C GLY A 239 9.38 21.82 -2.22
N ILE A 240 8.56 20.82 -1.94
CA ILE A 240 7.78 20.70 -0.71
C ILE A 240 8.45 19.66 0.20
N CYS A 241 8.60 20.00 1.49
CA CYS A 241 9.06 19.07 2.52
C CYS A 241 8.01 18.97 3.63
N LEU A 242 7.37 17.81 3.74
CA LEU A 242 6.43 17.44 4.79
C LEU A 242 7.16 16.58 5.82
N ARG A 243 7.16 17.00 7.08
CA ARG A 243 7.71 16.24 8.20
C ARG A 243 6.60 15.90 9.18
N TYR A 244 6.59 14.67 9.67
CA TYR A 244 5.68 14.25 10.72
C TYR A 244 6.28 13.13 11.55
N ARG A 245 5.72 12.93 12.74
CA ARG A 245 6.04 11.80 13.61
C ARG A 245 4.79 11.04 13.99
N TYR A 246 4.95 9.75 14.25
CA TYR A 246 3.92 8.92 14.86
C TYR A 246 4.54 7.97 15.88
N ASP A 247 3.70 7.43 16.74
CA ASP A 247 4.09 6.53 17.82
C ASP A 247 3.88 5.07 17.40
N ARG A 248 4.91 4.25 17.59
CA ARG A 248 4.94 2.84 17.19
C ARG A 248 3.97 1.99 18.00
N GLU A 249 3.88 2.18 19.32
CA GLU A 249 2.95 1.42 20.16
C GLU A 249 1.50 1.76 19.81
N LYS A 250 1.19 3.05 19.58
CA LYS A 250 -0.15 3.45 19.12
C LYS A 250 -0.47 2.86 17.75
N ARG A 251 0.50 2.82 16.84
CA ARG A 251 0.36 2.18 15.52
C ARG A 251 0.07 0.68 15.66
N GLU A 252 0.81 -0.04 16.50
CA GLU A 252 0.59 -1.48 16.73
C GLU A 252 -0.76 -1.76 17.40
N ALA A 253 -1.17 -0.92 18.36
CA ALA A 253 -2.49 -1.03 18.98
C ALA A 253 -3.63 -0.82 17.96
N GLN A 254 -3.47 0.15 17.05
CA GLN A 254 -4.42 0.38 15.96
C GLN A 254 -4.47 -0.82 15.00
N GLU A 255 -3.32 -1.35 14.61
CA GLU A 255 -3.25 -2.53 13.75
C GLU A 255 -3.97 -3.73 14.38
N ASN A 256 -3.75 -3.98 15.67
CA ASN A 256 -4.44 -5.05 16.40
C ASN A 256 -5.96 -4.85 16.43
N LYS A 257 -6.45 -3.61 16.57
CA LYS A 257 -7.89 -3.29 16.47
C LYS A 257 -8.43 -3.64 15.08
N LEU A 258 -7.78 -3.16 14.02
CA LEU A 258 -8.21 -3.44 12.64
C LEU A 258 -8.21 -4.95 12.32
N LEU A 259 -7.21 -5.69 12.82
CA LEU A 259 -7.16 -7.15 12.70
C LEU A 259 -8.34 -7.83 13.39
N GLN A 260 -8.74 -7.37 14.58
CA GLN A 260 -9.92 -7.88 15.28
C GLN A 260 -11.20 -7.63 14.47
N ASP A 261 -11.37 -6.41 13.95
CA ASP A 261 -12.57 -6.01 13.18
C ASP A 261 -12.68 -6.83 11.87
N ARG A 262 -11.56 -7.08 11.20
CA ARG A 262 -11.51 -7.94 9.99
C ARG A 262 -11.79 -9.39 10.30
N ALA A 263 -11.17 -9.92 11.35
CA ALA A 263 -11.39 -11.29 11.75
C ALA A 263 -12.86 -11.50 12.21
N PHE A 264 -13.48 -10.50 12.85
CA PHE A 264 -14.91 -10.50 13.12
C PHE A 264 -15.74 -10.60 11.83
N THR A 265 -15.42 -9.77 10.83
CA THR A 265 -16.12 -9.76 9.54
C THR A 265 -15.98 -11.11 8.81
N LEU A 266 -14.78 -11.69 8.79
CA LEU A 266 -14.55 -13.02 8.23
C LEU A 266 -15.41 -14.08 8.93
N LEU A 267 -15.44 -14.08 10.26
CA LEU A 267 -16.26 -15.01 11.04
C LEU A 267 -17.76 -14.79 10.79
N GLN A 268 -18.19 -13.54 10.67
CA GLN A 268 -19.59 -13.20 10.39
C GLN A 268 -20.04 -13.79 9.05
N ASN A 269 -19.20 -13.69 8.01
CA ASN A 269 -19.50 -14.16 6.67
C ASN A 269 -19.36 -15.68 6.50
N ALA A 270 -18.53 -16.33 7.33
CA ALA A 270 -18.31 -17.77 7.27
C ALA A 270 -19.60 -18.58 7.59
N GLN A 271 -19.83 -19.64 6.81
CA GLN A 271 -20.95 -20.58 6.94
C GLN A 271 -20.66 -21.68 7.98
N ILE A 272 -20.36 -21.27 9.20
CA ILE A 272 -20.12 -22.14 10.37
C ILE A 272 -21.10 -21.83 11.51
N SER A 273 -21.15 -22.69 12.53
CA SER A 273 -22.05 -22.50 13.68
C SER A 273 -21.70 -21.23 14.48
N TYR A 274 -22.71 -20.57 15.05
CA TYR A 274 -22.51 -19.41 15.94
C TYR A 274 -21.64 -19.75 17.16
N ASP A 275 -21.77 -20.96 17.71
CA ASP A 275 -20.94 -21.42 18.82
C ASP A 275 -19.46 -21.47 18.43
N GLU A 276 -19.16 -21.93 17.22
CA GLU A 276 -17.79 -21.95 16.70
C GLU A 276 -17.26 -20.55 16.45
N LYS A 277 -18.05 -19.67 15.80
CA LYS A 277 -17.69 -18.24 15.62
C LYS A 277 -17.34 -17.59 16.95
N THR A 278 -18.19 -17.79 17.97
CA THR A 278 -18.00 -17.21 19.31
C THR A 278 -16.73 -17.72 19.97
N ARG A 279 -16.45 -19.03 19.87
CA ARG A 279 -15.21 -19.61 20.43
C ARG A 279 -13.95 -19.12 19.73
N ILE A 280 -13.98 -18.95 18.40
CA ILE A 280 -12.84 -18.41 17.66
C ILE A 280 -12.66 -16.94 18.00
N TYR A 281 -13.73 -16.13 17.99
CA TYR A 281 -13.66 -14.70 18.27
C TYR A 281 -13.13 -14.39 19.68
N ALA A 282 -13.53 -15.17 20.69
CA ALA A 282 -12.98 -15.04 22.03
C ALA A 282 -11.44 -15.25 22.12
N CYS A 283 -10.82 -15.88 21.11
CA CYS A 283 -9.36 -15.93 21.00
C CYS A 283 -8.78 -14.60 20.53
N LEU A 284 -9.45 -13.98 19.56
CA LEU A 284 -9.02 -12.77 18.85
C LEU A 284 -9.16 -11.54 19.75
N GLU A 285 -10.13 -11.52 20.66
CA GLU A 285 -10.28 -10.49 21.72
C GLU A 285 -9.10 -10.43 22.70
N GLU A 286 -8.18 -11.40 22.64
CA GLU A 286 -6.97 -11.43 23.45
C GLU A 286 -5.74 -10.88 22.71
N LEU A 287 -5.89 -10.35 21.48
CA LEU A 287 -4.84 -9.57 20.79
C LEU A 287 -4.43 -8.38 21.67
N GLY A 288 -3.11 -8.13 21.74
CA GLY A 288 -2.51 -7.15 22.65
C GLY A 288 -2.31 -7.65 24.09
N LYS A 289 -2.96 -8.74 24.51
CA LYS A 289 -2.73 -9.38 25.83
C LYS A 289 -1.89 -10.65 25.74
N LYS A 290 -2.04 -11.39 24.64
CA LYS A 290 -1.32 -12.65 24.35
C LYS A 290 -0.46 -12.50 23.11
N THR A 291 0.54 -13.35 23.00
CA THR A 291 1.37 -13.42 21.79
C THR A 291 0.54 -13.93 20.61
N ARG A 292 0.88 -13.47 19.41
CA ARG A 292 0.23 -13.94 18.16
C ARG A 292 0.33 -15.47 18.02
N ALA A 293 1.42 -16.08 18.47
CA ALA A 293 1.60 -17.54 18.45
C ALA A 293 0.57 -18.27 19.34
N GLU A 294 0.26 -17.74 20.52
CA GLU A 294 -0.76 -18.31 21.40
C GLU A 294 -2.16 -18.21 20.77
N ILE A 295 -2.47 -17.08 20.14
CA ILE A 295 -3.75 -16.86 19.45
C ILE A 295 -3.87 -17.79 18.25
N LEU A 296 -2.83 -17.91 17.43
CA LEU A 296 -2.76 -18.86 16.31
C LEU A 296 -2.99 -20.30 16.79
N GLY A 297 -2.31 -20.73 17.85
CA GLY A 297 -2.52 -22.06 18.43
C GLY A 297 -3.96 -22.29 18.88
N ALA A 298 -4.59 -21.27 19.49
CA ALA A 298 -6.00 -21.31 19.86
C ALA A 298 -6.93 -21.41 18.64
N VAL A 299 -6.71 -20.59 17.61
CA VAL A 299 -7.47 -20.63 16.34
C VAL A 299 -7.35 -22.01 15.69
N HIS A 300 -6.15 -22.58 15.62
CA HIS A 300 -5.92 -23.94 15.10
C HIS A 300 -6.74 -25.01 15.83
N SER A 301 -6.88 -24.89 17.15
CA SER A 301 -7.64 -25.86 17.96
C SER A 301 -9.16 -25.70 17.88
N ARG A 302 -9.66 -24.52 17.49
CA ARG A 302 -11.08 -24.13 17.58
C ARG A 302 -11.76 -24.00 16.22
N CYS A 303 -11.01 -23.70 15.16
CA CYS A 303 -11.53 -23.56 13.81
C CYS A 303 -11.44 -24.89 13.05
N THR A 304 -12.60 -25.45 12.74
CA THR A 304 -12.73 -26.74 12.04
C THR A 304 -12.57 -26.60 10.54
N SER A 305 -13.02 -25.48 9.96
CA SER A 305 -12.86 -25.16 8.54
C SER A 305 -11.40 -24.84 8.21
N GLU A 306 -10.81 -25.58 7.27
CA GLU A 306 -9.43 -25.36 6.83
C GLU A 306 -9.26 -24.03 6.11
N SER A 307 -10.20 -23.66 5.23
CA SER A 307 -10.15 -22.40 4.49
C SER A 307 -10.26 -21.18 5.41
N LEU A 308 -11.25 -21.20 6.32
CA LEU A 308 -11.42 -20.12 7.30
C LEU A 308 -10.22 -20.02 8.24
N ARG A 309 -9.68 -21.15 8.70
CA ARG A 309 -8.47 -21.17 9.52
C ARG A 309 -7.29 -20.58 8.76
N GLY A 310 -7.13 -20.90 7.48
CA GLY A 310 -6.07 -20.33 6.65
C GLY A 310 -6.17 -18.81 6.53
N ALA A 311 -7.36 -18.28 6.26
CA ALA A 311 -7.59 -16.83 6.21
C ALA A 311 -7.32 -16.13 7.55
N LEU A 312 -7.71 -16.75 8.67
CA LEU A 312 -7.37 -16.24 10.00
C LEU A 312 -5.87 -16.31 10.30
N VAL A 313 -5.18 -17.33 9.79
CA VAL A 313 -3.72 -17.48 9.92
C VAL A 313 -3.00 -16.42 9.09
N GLU A 314 -3.45 -16.14 7.86
CA GLU A 314 -2.94 -15.02 7.05
C GLU A 314 -2.99 -13.73 7.86
N LEU A 315 -4.21 -13.32 8.29
CA LEU A 315 -4.46 -12.13 9.10
C LEU A 315 -3.57 -12.05 10.35
N LEU A 316 -3.47 -13.14 11.10
CA LEU A 316 -2.70 -13.14 12.35
C LEU A 316 -1.19 -13.22 12.12
N SER A 317 -0.76 -13.68 10.96
CA SER A 317 0.65 -13.72 10.55
C SER A 317 1.17 -12.40 10.00
N ALA A 318 0.30 -11.41 9.82
CA ALA A 318 0.59 -10.05 9.40
C ALA A 318 1.38 -9.26 10.47
N SER A 319 2.70 -9.42 10.54
CA SER A 319 3.59 -8.98 11.64
C SER A 319 3.26 -7.64 12.31
N GLY A 320 3.26 -7.66 13.66
CA GLY A 320 3.33 -6.46 14.48
C GLY A 320 4.66 -5.75 14.29
N VAL A 321 4.63 -4.43 14.45
CA VAL A 321 5.66 -3.46 14.04
C VAL A 321 7.03 -3.75 14.60
#